data_AF-A0A812F1L2-F1
#
_entry.id   AF-A0A812F1L2-F1
#
_cell.length_a   1.000
_cell.length_b   1.000
_cell.length_c   1.000
_cell.angle_alpha   90.00
_cell.angle_beta   90.00
_cell.angle_gamma   90.00
#
_symmetry.space_group_name_H-M   'P 1'
#
loop_
_entity.id
_entity.type
_entity.pdbx_description
1 polymer ?
#
loop_
_entity_poly.entity_id
_entity_poly.type
_entity_poly.pdbx_seq_one_letter_code
_entity_poly.pdbx_strand_id
1 'polypeptide(L)'
;MLSILTAGALISAALFASFGMAESVDALKAQNTPTTKSFGQKTASKICGDQLCTEARKPVLSKPEKPMACTKEYMPVCGVDGKTYGNMCMANAAGISVEYKGECTAKPADKVHTSKIVAGTVTSIQDPGLGHESHQLAVILPPSDKIYKGMLTYSASEPVQLVALTGPLAEGQDKGQPIWTPDGKTKFALTLIEADPAGTWNFAGNAIAVHTKKTEPFTVSYTASYVEKQRSETVKTGTVTSIQDPGLGHESHQLAVILPPSDKPYSGLVTFAASEPVQLVVLHGPLAEGQDKGQPIWTPDGKTKFALTLIETQASGTWNFAGNAIAVHTKNTEPFTVSYTVVAAQ
;
A
#
# COMPACT_ATOMS: atom_id res chain seq x y z
N MET A 1 -31.62 -44.95 -47.81
CA MET A 1 -30.55 -44.48 -46.91
C MET A 1 -29.36 -44.14 -47.80
N LEU A 2 -29.28 -42.90 -48.30
CA LEU A 2 -28.60 -41.75 -47.71
C LEU A 2 -27.06 -41.90 -47.73
N SER A 3 -26.41 -41.31 -48.75
CA SER A 3 -25.22 -40.44 -48.60
C SER A 3 -24.64 -40.10 -49.98
N ILE A 4 -24.90 -38.87 -50.43
CA ILE A 4 -24.17 -38.17 -51.49
C ILE A 4 -23.37 -37.08 -50.78
N LEU A 5 -22.05 -37.03 -50.97
CA LEU A 5 -21.22 -35.88 -50.65
C LEU A 5 -20.09 -35.83 -51.67
N THR A 6 -20.36 -35.11 -52.76
CA THR A 6 -19.40 -34.67 -53.77
C THR A 6 -18.62 -33.46 -53.26
N ALA A 7 -17.33 -33.46 -53.58
CA ALA A 7 -16.34 -32.46 -53.24
C ALA A 7 -16.72 -31.04 -53.68
N GLY A 8 -16.44 -30.07 -52.80
CA GLY A 8 -16.65 -28.65 -53.03
C GLY A 8 -15.57 -28.02 -53.91
N ALA A 9 -16.03 -27.25 -54.88
CA ALA A 9 -15.30 -26.13 -55.47
C ALA A 9 -16.33 -25.10 -55.94
N LEU A 10 -16.57 -24.07 -55.13
CA LEU A 10 -17.30 -22.87 -55.55
C LEU A 10 -16.40 -21.67 -55.28
N ILE A 11 -15.81 -21.21 -56.37
CA ILE A 11 -15.12 -19.94 -56.53
C ILE A 11 -16.18 -18.86 -56.36
N SER A 12 -16.05 -18.02 -55.33
CA SER A 12 -16.77 -16.74 -55.27
C SER A 12 -15.74 -15.62 -55.25
N ALA A 13 -15.72 -14.89 -56.37
CA ALA A 13 -14.92 -13.70 -56.57
C ALA A 13 -15.45 -12.56 -55.69
N ALA A 14 -14.62 -12.09 -54.76
CA ALA A 14 -14.87 -10.82 -54.09
C ALA A 14 -14.42 -9.68 -55.02
N LEU A 15 -15.38 -8.87 -55.46
CA LEU A 15 -15.15 -7.60 -56.12
C LEU A 15 -14.41 -6.65 -55.16
N PHE A 16 -13.23 -6.21 -55.56
CA PHE A 16 -12.54 -5.08 -54.95
C PHE A 16 -13.27 -3.79 -55.33
N ALA A 17 -14.14 -3.30 -54.44
CA ALA A 17 -14.56 -1.92 -54.44
C ALA A 17 -13.61 -1.14 -53.52
N SER A 18 -12.79 -0.28 -54.13
CA SER A 18 -11.95 0.71 -53.45
C SER A 18 -12.82 1.74 -52.74
N PHE A 19 -13.08 1.53 -51.44
CA PHE A 19 -13.54 2.59 -50.56
C PHE A 19 -12.32 3.41 -50.13
N GLY A 20 -12.33 4.69 -50.52
CA GLY A 20 -11.35 5.67 -50.08
C GLY A 20 -11.36 5.80 -48.57
N MET A 21 -10.19 5.61 -47.97
CA MET A 21 -9.94 6.03 -46.60
C MET A 21 -9.90 7.55 -46.60
N ALA A 22 -10.93 8.18 -46.02
CA ALA A 22 -10.80 9.54 -45.55
C ALA A 22 -9.79 9.55 -44.41
N GLU A 23 -8.58 10.04 -44.69
CA GLU A 23 -7.59 10.34 -43.65
C GLU A 23 -8.19 11.39 -42.71
N SER A 24 -8.15 11.09 -41.41
CA SER A 24 -8.46 12.05 -40.37
C SER A 24 -7.51 13.24 -40.48
N VAL A 25 -8.08 14.43 -40.43
CA VAL A 25 -7.40 15.72 -40.53
C VAL A 25 -6.61 15.96 -39.23
N ASP A 26 -5.46 15.31 -39.06
CA ASP A 26 -4.48 15.67 -38.01
C ASP A 26 -3.03 15.26 -38.33
N ALA A 27 -2.71 14.82 -39.55
CA ALA A 27 -1.37 14.38 -39.94
C ALA A 27 -0.64 15.29 -40.95
N LEU A 28 -1.00 16.57 -41.05
CA LEU A 28 -0.31 17.55 -41.90
C LEU A 28 -0.09 18.88 -41.18
N LYS A 29 0.86 18.89 -40.23
CA LYS A 29 1.51 20.13 -39.75
C LYS A 29 2.85 19.91 -39.05
N ALA A 30 3.58 18.86 -39.45
CA ALA A 30 4.96 18.64 -39.01
C ALA A 30 5.94 18.96 -40.15
N GLN A 31 6.00 20.23 -40.57
CA GLN A 31 7.10 20.78 -41.36
C GLN A 31 7.00 22.31 -41.33
N ASN A 32 8.05 22.96 -40.81
CA ASN A 32 8.28 24.40 -40.64
C ASN A 32 7.86 25.03 -39.29
N THR A 33 8.66 24.84 -38.23
CA THR A 33 8.93 25.93 -37.27
C THR A 33 10.28 25.71 -36.57
N PRO A 34 11.06 26.77 -36.29
CA PRO A 34 12.47 26.66 -35.95
C PRO A 34 12.69 26.14 -34.54
N THR A 35 13.80 25.42 -34.42
CA THR A 35 14.42 24.91 -33.21
C THR A 35 14.68 26.00 -32.16
N THR A 36 14.76 25.56 -30.90
CA THR A 36 15.22 26.25 -29.68
C THR A 36 14.18 27.04 -28.87
N LYS A 37 13.41 26.34 -28.03
CA LYS A 37 13.11 26.83 -26.67
C LYS A 37 13.18 25.67 -25.67
N SER A 38 14.15 25.78 -24.77
CA SER A 38 14.30 24.93 -23.60
C SER A 38 13.01 24.91 -22.78
N PHE A 39 12.42 23.74 -22.59
CA PHE A 39 11.40 23.54 -21.56
C PHE A 39 12.07 23.64 -20.18
N GLY A 40 11.59 24.58 -19.37
CA GLY A 40 11.76 24.54 -17.91
C GLY A 40 13.04 25.12 -17.33
N GLN A 41 13.31 26.41 -17.52
CA GLN A 41 14.17 27.14 -16.58
C GLN A 41 13.30 27.70 -15.46
N LYS A 42 13.36 27.10 -14.26
CA LYS A 42 12.80 27.69 -13.04
C LYS A 42 13.43 29.07 -12.85
N THR A 43 12.66 30.12 -13.04
CA THR A 43 12.95 31.41 -12.43
C THR A 43 11.88 31.69 -11.39
N ALA A 44 12.29 32.19 -10.23
CA ALA A 44 11.53 32.16 -8.99
C ALA A 44 10.25 33.03 -8.95
N SER A 45 9.76 33.57 -10.08
CA SER A 45 8.74 34.64 -10.07
C SER A 45 7.59 34.49 -11.08
N LYS A 46 7.47 33.42 -11.88
CA LYS A 46 6.34 33.25 -12.82
C LYS A 46 5.75 31.84 -12.78
N ILE A 47 4.42 31.78 -12.69
CA ILE A 47 3.64 30.56 -12.86
C ILE A 47 2.87 30.72 -14.17
N CYS A 48 3.03 29.76 -15.08
CA CYS A 48 2.39 29.78 -16.40
C CYS A 48 1.48 28.55 -16.52
N GLY A 49 0.21 28.77 -16.85
CA GLY A 49 -0.70 27.76 -17.38
C GLY A 49 -0.98 28.02 -18.86
N ASP A 50 -1.90 27.25 -19.44
CA ASP A 50 -1.99 27.06 -20.90
C ASP A 50 -2.37 28.30 -21.72
N GLN A 51 -2.77 29.43 -21.14
CA GLN A 51 -2.96 30.65 -21.95
C GLN A 51 -2.53 32.01 -21.38
N LEU A 52 -2.11 32.19 -20.12
CA LEU A 52 -1.52 33.46 -19.65
C LEU A 52 -0.57 33.24 -18.46
N CYS A 53 0.64 33.81 -18.52
CA CYS A 53 1.55 33.88 -17.37
C CYS A 53 1.22 35.13 -16.54
N THR A 54 1.00 34.97 -15.24
CA THR A 54 0.87 36.09 -14.30
C THR A 54 2.10 36.15 -13.39
N GLU A 55 2.46 37.36 -12.94
CA GLU A 55 3.51 37.54 -11.93
C GLU A 55 3.07 36.83 -10.64
N ALA A 56 3.90 35.91 -10.13
CA ALA A 56 3.63 35.29 -8.85
C ALA A 56 3.81 36.36 -7.77
N ARG A 57 2.71 36.86 -7.18
CA ARG A 57 2.80 37.65 -5.95
C ARG A 57 3.49 36.77 -4.92
N LYS A 58 4.70 37.19 -4.51
CA LYS A 58 5.42 36.55 -3.41
C LYS A 58 4.45 36.42 -2.24
N PRO A 59 4.15 35.22 -1.72
CA PRO A 59 3.52 35.13 -0.43
C PRO A 59 4.51 35.79 0.53
N VAL A 60 4.11 36.92 1.12
CA VAL A 60 4.81 37.46 2.26
C VAL A 60 4.55 36.45 3.37
N LEU A 61 5.41 35.43 3.46
CA LEU A 61 5.56 34.68 4.69
C LEU A 61 6.10 35.69 5.69
N SER A 62 5.20 36.32 6.44
CA SER A 62 5.58 36.97 7.68
C SER A 62 6.22 35.88 8.53
N LYS A 63 7.54 35.94 8.64
CA LYS A 63 8.29 35.15 9.61
C LYS A 63 7.57 35.32 10.96
N PRO A 64 7.13 34.27 11.65
CA PRO A 64 6.48 34.43 12.94
C PRO A 64 7.43 35.24 13.83
N GLU A 65 6.91 36.37 14.30
CA GLU A 65 7.71 37.36 15.01
C GLU A 65 8.19 36.72 16.31
N LYS A 66 9.51 36.58 16.44
CA LYS A 66 10.11 36.02 17.66
C LYS A 66 9.72 36.92 18.83
N PRO A 67 9.13 36.39 19.91
CA PRO A 67 8.72 37.23 21.03
C PRO A 67 9.94 37.99 21.58
N MET A 68 9.83 39.32 21.70
CA MET A 68 10.92 40.20 22.17
C MET A 68 11.21 40.03 23.66
N ALA A 69 10.24 39.56 24.43
CA ALA A 69 10.36 39.31 25.86
C ALA A 69 9.49 38.11 26.26
N CYS A 70 10.00 37.34 27.23
CA CYS A 70 9.29 36.20 27.82
C CYS A 70 9.19 36.36 29.33
N THR A 71 8.09 35.91 29.91
CA THR A 71 7.95 35.80 31.36
C THR A 71 8.92 34.75 31.90
N LYS A 72 9.31 34.88 33.18
CA LYS A 72 10.20 33.92 33.87
C LYS A 72 9.43 32.78 34.56
N GLU A 73 8.16 32.60 34.21
CA GLU A 73 7.37 31.49 34.71
C GLU A 73 7.94 30.18 34.19
N TYR A 74 8.10 29.21 35.08
CA TYR A 74 8.65 27.90 34.76
C TYR A 74 7.50 26.91 34.49
N MET A 75 7.17 26.78 33.20
CA MET A 75 6.24 25.80 32.64
C MET A 75 6.98 25.07 31.52
N PRO A 76 7.87 24.13 31.86
CA PRO A 76 8.87 23.64 30.93
C PRO A 76 8.22 23.01 29.71
N VAL A 77 8.91 23.14 28.58
CA VAL A 77 8.55 22.51 27.32
C VAL A 77 9.79 21.89 26.68
N CYS A 78 9.63 20.76 25.99
CA CYS A 78 10.69 20.16 25.21
C CYS A 78 10.60 20.67 23.77
N GLY A 79 11.68 21.28 23.27
CA GLY A 79 11.78 21.70 21.88
C GLY A 79 12.05 20.53 20.94
N VAL A 80 11.72 20.68 19.66
CA VAL A 80 12.05 19.69 18.60
C VAL A 80 13.56 19.44 18.43
N ASP A 81 14.39 20.29 19.04
CA ASP A 81 15.85 20.15 19.11
C ASP A 81 16.31 19.30 20.33
N GLY A 82 15.37 18.74 21.10
CA GLY A 82 15.65 17.94 22.28
C GLY A 82 16.13 18.74 23.49
N LYS A 83 15.95 20.08 23.50
CA LYS A 83 16.31 20.95 24.63
C LYS A 83 15.08 21.39 25.43
N THR A 84 15.21 21.39 26.75
CA THR A 84 14.21 21.95 27.65
C THR A 84 14.26 23.47 27.60
N TYR A 85 13.12 24.10 27.35
CA TYR A 85 12.92 25.54 27.50
C TYR A 85 12.05 25.81 28.71
N GLY A 86 12.36 26.88 29.47
CA GLY A 86 11.64 27.20 30.71
C GLY A 86 10.15 27.46 30.51
N ASN A 87 9.74 27.91 29.32
CA ASN A 87 8.36 27.95 28.87
C ASN A 87 8.26 28.04 27.33
N MET A 88 7.03 27.95 26.81
CA MET A 88 6.75 28.01 25.38
C MET A 88 7.19 29.33 24.72
N CYS A 89 7.15 30.46 25.43
CA CYS A 89 7.65 31.72 24.89
C CYS A 89 9.16 31.64 24.64
N MET A 90 9.93 31.08 25.59
CA MET A 90 11.38 30.95 25.43
C MET A 90 11.77 30.04 24.26
N ALA A 91 11.02 28.95 24.03
CA ALA A 91 11.19 28.09 22.86
C ALA A 91 10.94 28.88 21.55
N ASN A 92 9.84 29.63 21.49
CA ASN A 92 9.50 30.46 20.34
C ASN A 92 10.51 31.60 20.10
N ALA A 93 11.05 32.21 21.15
CA ALA A 93 12.12 33.22 21.04
C ALA A 93 13.40 32.62 20.44
N ALA A 94 13.73 31.39 20.81
CA ALA A 94 14.82 30.63 20.18
C ALA A 94 14.49 30.26 18.72
N GLY A 95 13.22 30.30 18.31
CA GLY A 95 12.76 29.87 16.99
C GLY A 95 12.61 28.35 16.90
N ILE A 96 12.41 27.70 18.05
CA ILE A 96 12.27 26.25 18.17
C ILE A 96 10.82 25.95 18.49
N SER A 97 10.20 25.11 17.65
CA SER A 97 8.86 24.61 17.92
C SER A 97 8.85 23.69 19.13
N VAL A 98 7.80 23.78 19.95
CA VAL A 98 7.58 22.86 21.07
C VAL A 98 7.15 21.50 20.55
N GLU A 99 7.85 20.44 20.96
CA GLU A 99 7.49 19.05 20.71
C GLU A 99 6.43 18.58 21.71
N TYR A 100 6.67 18.76 23.02
CA TYR A 100 5.73 18.42 24.09
C TYR A 100 5.90 19.29 25.34
N LYS A 101 4.87 19.31 26.21
CA LYS A 101 4.91 20.01 27.50
C LYS A 101 5.65 19.16 28.54
N GLY A 102 6.45 19.80 29.39
CA GLY A 102 7.37 19.18 30.34
C GLY A 102 8.83 19.37 29.95
N GLU A 103 9.75 19.05 30.84
CA GLU A 103 11.17 19.02 30.50
C GLU A 103 11.45 17.93 29.45
N CYS A 104 12.46 18.15 28.61
CA CYS A 104 12.99 17.07 27.81
C CYS A 104 13.51 15.98 28.74
N THR A 105 12.84 14.84 28.70
CA THR A 105 13.43 13.62 29.22
C THR A 105 14.59 13.24 28.30
N ALA A 106 15.66 12.66 28.85
CA ALA A 106 16.62 11.95 28.03
C ALA A 106 15.86 10.82 27.34
N LYS A 107 15.27 11.11 26.17
CA LYS A 107 14.82 10.11 25.24
C LYS A 107 16.04 9.19 25.09
N PRO A 108 15.98 7.90 25.44
CA PRO A 108 16.96 6.97 24.91
C PRO A 108 16.93 7.22 23.41
N ALA A 109 18.01 7.81 22.89
CA ALA A 109 18.06 8.49 21.60
C ALA A 109 16.95 7.97 20.71
N ASP A 110 15.91 8.78 20.47
CA ASP A 110 14.76 8.40 19.65
C ASP A 110 15.30 7.51 18.57
N LYS A 111 14.86 6.24 18.55
CA LYS A 111 15.22 5.31 17.49
C LYS A 111 14.76 6.00 16.21
N VAL A 112 15.64 6.79 15.60
CA VAL A 112 15.47 7.32 14.26
C VAL A 112 15.08 6.07 13.51
N HIS A 113 13.84 6.02 13.03
CA HIS A 113 13.45 4.99 12.10
C HIS A 113 14.29 5.26 10.88
N THR A 114 15.52 4.74 10.89
CA THR A 114 16.49 4.92 9.82
C THR A 114 15.93 4.15 8.67
N SER A 115 15.23 4.87 7.79
CA SER A 115 14.83 4.35 6.50
C SER A 115 16.08 3.84 5.81
N LYS A 116 16.09 2.54 5.50
CA LYS A 116 17.12 1.89 4.71
C LYS A 116 16.72 2.00 3.25
N ILE A 117 17.70 2.18 2.39
CA ILE A 117 17.51 2.16 0.94
C ILE A 117 18.45 1.10 0.39
N VAL A 118 17.89 0.18 -0.40
CA VAL A 118 18.66 -0.78 -1.20
C VAL A 118 18.25 -0.61 -2.65
N ALA A 119 19.22 -0.62 -3.55
CA ALA A 119 18.97 -0.59 -4.99
C ALA A 119 19.89 -1.60 -5.67
N GLY A 120 19.44 -2.16 -6.77
CA GLY A 120 20.22 -3.13 -7.50
C GLY A 120 19.49 -3.67 -8.72
N THR A 121 20.20 -4.50 -9.46
CA THR A 121 19.66 -5.29 -10.56
C THR A 121 19.97 -6.75 -10.27
N VAL A 122 18.95 -7.61 -10.35
CA VAL A 122 19.08 -9.03 -10.07
C VAL A 122 18.41 -9.83 -11.19
N THR A 123 19.08 -10.89 -11.62
CA THR A 123 18.48 -11.92 -12.48
C THR A 123 17.88 -12.99 -11.57
N SER A 124 16.65 -13.39 -11.86
CA SER A 124 15.96 -14.41 -11.08
C SER A 124 16.69 -15.75 -11.11
N ILE A 125 16.43 -16.55 -10.09
CA ILE A 125 16.81 -17.96 -10.04
C ILE A 125 15.56 -18.81 -10.10
N GLN A 126 15.71 -20.11 -10.37
CA GLN A 126 14.64 -21.07 -10.17
C GLN A 126 14.12 -20.95 -8.73
N ASP A 127 12.79 -20.87 -8.56
CA ASP A 127 12.17 -20.71 -7.25
C ASP A 127 12.51 -21.94 -6.38
N PRO A 128 13.19 -21.75 -5.22
CA PRO A 128 13.62 -22.86 -4.37
C PRO A 128 12.46 -23.44 -3.54
N GLY A 129 11.25 -22.87 -3.62
CA GLY A 129 10.07 -23.41 -2.97
C GLY A 129 9.68 -24.78 -3.51
N LEU A 130 9.41 -25.74 -2.62
CA LEU A 130 8.92 -27.06 -3.03
C LEU A 130 7.61 -26.93 -3.82
N GLY A 131 7.56 -27.54 -5.01
CA GLY A 131 6.43 -27.43 -5.93
C GLY A 131 6.42 -26.17 -6.80
N HIS A 132 7.45 -25.33 -6.71
CA HIS A 132 7.62 -24.12 -7.51
C HIS A 132 8.79 -24.24 -8.49
N GLU A 133 9.27 -25.45 -8.78
CA GLU A 133 10.47 -25.68 -9.59
C GLU A 133 10.31 -25.19 -11.05
N SER A 134 9.07 -25.02 -11.54
CA SER A 134 8.79 -24.44 -12.86
C SER A 134 8.72 -22.91 -12.87
N HIS A 135 8.99 -22.25 -11.74
CA HIS A 135 8.88 -20.81 -11.57
C HIS A 135 10.25 -20.15 -11.35
N GLN A 136 10.26 -18.84 -11.42
CA GLN A 136 11.45 -18.02 -11.15
C GLN A 136 11.18 -17.02 -10.01
N LEU A 137 12.20 -16.75 -9.21
CA LEU A 137 12.15 -15.88 -8.05
C LEU A 137 13.39 -14.97 -7.98
N ALA A 138 13.16 -13.70 -7.67
CA ALA A 138 14.18 -12.71 -7.36
C ALA A 138 13.89 -12.11 -5.99
N VAL A 139 14.67 -12.47 -4.97
CA VAL A 139 14.52 -11.93 -3.61
C VAL A 139 15.11 -10.52 -3.56
N ILE A 140 14.30 -9.56 -3.10
CA ILE A 140 14.66 -8.15 -2.96
C ILE A 140 15.05 -7.85 -1.52
N LEU A 141 14.18 -8.21 -0.58
CA LEU A 141 14.45 -8.16 0.86
C LEU A 141 14.34 -9.59 1.40
N PRO A 142 15.42 -10.15 1.97
CA PRO A 142 15.41 -11.53 2.45
C PRO A 142 14.52 -11.69 3.70
N PRO A 143 14.08 -12.91 4.01
CA PRO A 143 13.33 -13.21 5.23
C PRO A 143 14.00 -12.66 6.49
N SER A 144 13.21 -12.03 7.36
CA SER A 144 13.63 -11.44 8.63
C SER A 144 12.69 -11.82 9.76
N ASP A 145 13.20 -11.76 10.99
CA ASP A 145 12.41 -11.79 12.23
C ASP A 145 11.58 -10.51 12.43
N LYS A 146 12.05 -9.39 11.85
CA LYS A 146 11.39 -8.09 11.82
C LYS A 146 10.41 -7.98 10.65
N ILE A 147 9.54 -6.98 10.75
CA ILE A 147 8.59 -6.64 9.68
C ILE A 147 9.12 -5.44 8.91
N TYR A 148 9.29 -5.60 7.60
CA TYR A 148 9.56 -4.48 6.71
C TYR A 148 8.27 -3.72 6.40
N LYS A 149 8.35 -2.39 6.40
CA LYS A 149 7.34 -1.49 5.83
C LYS A 149 8.06 -0.53 4.90
N GLY A 150 7.61 -0.43 3.65
CA GLY A 150 8.30 0.40 2.69
C GLY A 150 7.60 0.56 1.36
N MET A 151 8.36 1.07 0.41
CA MET A 151 7.96 1.21 -0.99
C MET A 151 9.04 0.59 -1.86
N LEU A 152 8.62 -0.25 -2.80
CA LEU A 152 9.43 -0.80 -3.87
C LEU A 152 9.13 -0.02 -5.15
N THR A 153 10.17 0.43 -5.84
CA THR A 153 10.11 0.88 -7.23
C THR A 153 10.91 -0.11 -8.07
N TYR A 154 10.35 -0.61 -9.17
CA TYR A 154 10.99 -1.67 -9.94
C TYR A 154 10.73 -1.53 -11.45
N SER A 155 11.60 -2.16 -12.23
CA SER A 155 11.48 -2.38 -13.67
C SER A 155 12.05 -3.77 -14.00
N ALA A 156 11.17 -4.66 -14.43
CA ALA A 156 11.42 -6.03 -14.82
C ALA A 156 11.41 -6.17 -16.35
N SER A 157 12.12 -7.18 -16.85
CA SER A 157 12.20 -7.50 -18.28
C SER A 157 10.90 -8.07 -18.87
N GLU A 158 9.92 -8.39 -18.02
CA GLU A 158 8.63 -8.96 -18.41
C GLU A 158 7.56 -8.70 -17.32
N PRO A 159 6.27 -9.03 -17.56
CA PRO A 159 5.25 -9.01 -16.51
C PRO A 159 5.58 -9.98 -15.38
N VAL A 160 5.36 -9.56 -14.13
CA VAL A 160 5.79 -10.26 -12.92
C VAL A 160 4.72 -10.24 -11.84
N GLN A 161 4.88 -11.10 -10.83
CA GLN A 161 4.13 -11.07 -9.59
C GLN A 161 5.01 -10.48 -8.48
N LEU A 162 4.52 -9.47 -7.77
CA LEU A 162 5.17 -8.97 -6.55
C LEU A 162 4.78 -9.88 -5.37
N VAL A 163 5.76 -10.20 -4.54
CA VAL A 163 5.60 -11.16 -3.44
C VAL A 163 5.94 -10.50 -2.12
N ALA A 164 4.98 -10.50 -1.19
CA ALA A 164 5.25 -10.32 0.23
C ALA A 164 5.10 -11.66 0.94
N LEU A 165 6.11 -12.03 1.73
CA LEU A 165 5.99 -13.18 2.63
C LEU A 165 5.38 -12.75 3.98
N THR A 166 4.68 -13.69 4.59
CA THR A 166 4.17 -13.60 5.97
C THR A 166 4.58 -14.88 6.70
N GLY A 167 5.37 -14.77 7.78
CA GLY A 167 5.79 -15.95 8.56
C GLY A 167 7.04 -15.75 9.44
N PRO A 168 7.74 -16.85 9.78
CA PRO A 168 7.31 -18.24 9.61
C PRO A 168 5.93 -18.48 10.23
N LEU A 169 5.12 -19.32 9.57
CA LEU A 169 3.78 -19.67 10.05
C LEU A 169 3.88 -20.68 11.20
N ALA A 170 3.03 -20.50 12.21
CA ALA A 170 2.85 -21.49 13.26
C ALA A 170 2.04 -22.70 12.75
N GLU A 171 2.04 -23.78 13.52
CA GLU A 171 1.27 -24.98 13.21
C GLU A 171 -0.23 -24.64 13.06
N GLY A 172 -0.83 -25.10 11.96
CA GLY A 172 -2.24 -24.88 11.65
C GLY A 172 -2.57 -23.52 11.04
N GLN A 173 -1.59 -22.64 10.84
CA GLN A 173 -1.75 -21.34 10.16
C GLN A 173 -1.61 -21.43 8.63
N ASP A 174 -1.36 -22.60 8.07
CA ASP A 174 -1.10 -22.84 6.65
C ASP A 174 -2.36 -23.26 5.85
N LYS A 175 -3.51 -22.64 6.14
CA LYS A 175 -4.81 -23.08 5.62
C LYS A 175 -5.39 -22.12 4.58
N GLY A 176 -5.49 -22.56 3.34
CA GLY A 176 -6.27 -21.88 2.29
C GLY A 176 -5.53 -20.78 1.52
N GLN A 177 -4.48 -20.18 2.07
CA GLN A 177 -3.59 -19.30 1.32
C GLN A 177 -2.48 -20.07 0.59
N PRO A 178 -1.87 -19.51 -0.47
CA PRO A 178 -0.68 -20.10 -1.06
C PRO A 178 0.50 -20.09 -0.07
N ILE A 179 1.25 -21.20 -0.03
CA ILE A 179 2.35 -21.42 0.90
C ILE A 179 3.66 -21.58 0.13
N TRP A 180 4.71 -20.98 0.65
CA TRP A 180 6.09 -21.18 0.19
C TRP A 180 6.91 -21.88 1.28
N THR A 181 7.62 -22.93 0.90
CA THR A 181 8.49 -23.71 1.79
C THR A 181 9.80 -24.06 1.07
N PRO A 182 10.90 -23.37 1.36
CA PRO A 182 12.17 -23.60 0.67
C PRO A 182 12.95 -24.80 1.23
N ASP A 183 12.68 -25.21 2.46
CA ASP A 183 13.40 -26.27 3.19
C ASP A 183 12.51 -27.47 3.56
N GLY A 184 11.24 -27.46 3.13
CA GLY A 184 10.23 -28.46 3.48
C GLY A 184 9.73 -28.41 4.93
N LYS A 185 10.21 -27.47 5.75
CA LYS A 185 9.87 -27.36 7.17
C LYS A 185 9.27 -26.00 7.52
N THR A 186 9.91 -24.93 7.08
CA THR A 186 9.56 -23.54 7.36
C THR A 186 8.53 -23.07 6.33
N LYS A 187 7.30 -22.82 6.79
CA LYS A 187 6.20 -22.36 5.92
C LYS A 187 6.05 -20.85 5.99
N PHE A 188 5.87 -20.22 4.83
CA PHE A 188 5.50 -18.81 4.70
C PHE A 188 4.21 -18.70 3.91
N ALA A 189 3.32 -17.82 4.32
CA ALA A 189 2.19 -17.42 3.49
C ALA A 189 2.69 -16.45 2.40
N LEU A 190 2.26 -16.71 1.18
CA LEU A 190 2.55 -15.87 0.00
C LEU A 190 1.40 -14.88 -0.20
N THR A 191 1.74 -13.60 -0.26
CA THR A 191 0.89 -12.59 -0.87
C THR A 191 1.41 -12.28 -2.27
N LEU A 192 0.69 -12.76 -3.28
CA LEU A 192 0.97 -12.53 -4.70
C LEU A 192 0.15 -11.35 -5.19
N ILE A 193 0.79 -10.40 -5.85
CA ILE A 193 0.17 -9.22 -6.46
C ILE A 193 0.59 -9.19 -7.93
N GLU A 194 -0.37 -9.35 -8.83
CA GLU A 194 -0.14 -9.18 -10.26
C GLU A 194 0.30 -7.75 -10.54
N ALA A 195 1.36 -7.58 -11.32
CA ALA A 195 1.90 -6.27 -11.58
C ALA A 195 2.47 -6.13 -13.00
N ASP A 196 2.37 -4.91 -13.54
CA ASP A 196 3.03 -4.56 -14.78
C ASP A 196 4.55 -4.69 -14.67
N PRO A 197 5.29 -4.77 -15.79
CA PRO A 197 6.74 -4.89 -15.78
C PRO A 197 7.46 -3.78 -15.01
N ALA A 198 6.85 -2.60 -14.83
CA ALA A 198 7.43 -1.53 -14.03
C ALA A 198 6.36 -0.85 -13.20
N GLY A 199 6.73 -0.40 -12.00
CA GLY A 199 5.79 0.28 -11.12
C GLY A 199 6.33 0.58 -9.74
N THR A 200 5.42 0.98 -8.87
CA THR A 200 5.67 1.21 -7.45
C THR A 200 4.70 0.41 -6.60
N TRP A 201 5.18 -0.13 -5.49
CA TRP A 201 4.36 -0.90 -4.57
C TRP A 201 4.72 -0.58 -3.12
N ASN A 202 3.73 -0.10 -2.37
CA ASN A 202 3.84 -0.03 -0.92
C ASN A 202 3.67 -1.44 -0.35
N PHE A 203 4.55 -1.87 0.54
CA PHE A 203 4.53 -3.23 1.07
C PHE A 203 4.66 -3.26 2.60
N ALA A 204 4.06 -4.28 3.18
CA ALA A 204 4.40 -4.79 4.51
C ALA A 204 4.64 -6.30 4.40
N GLY A 205 5.72 -6.79 4.98
CA GLY A 205 6.05 -8.21 4.96
C GLY A 205 7.34 -8.51 5.69
N ASN A 206 7.63 -9.78 5.91
CA ASN A 206 8.91 -10.22 6.49
C ASN A 206 9.95 -10.58 5.42
N ALA A 207 9.55 -10.66 4.15
CA ALA A 207 10.43 -10.73 2.98
C ALA A 207 9.70 -10.13 1.78
N ILE A 208 10.45 -9.61 0.81
CA ILE A 208 9.94 -9.04 -0.43
C ILE A 208 10.68 -9.69 -1.60
N ALA A 209 9.92 -10.16 -2.59
CA ALA A 209 10.48 -10.75 -3.80
C ALA A 209 9.66 -10.37 -5.04
N VAL A 210 10.22 -10.67 -6.19
CA VAL A 210 9.56 -10.61 -7.50
C VAL A 210 9.58 -12.04 -8.06
N HIS A 211 8.48 -12.46 -8.66
CA HIS A 211 8.25 -13.83 -9.09
C HIS A 211 7.64 -13.87 -10.50
N THR A 212 7.86 -14.95 -11.23
CA THR A 212 7.10 -15.28 -12.44
C THR A 212 6.82 -16.77 -12.49
N LYS A 213 5.70 -17.15 -13.10
CA LYS A 213 5.33 -18.56 -13.33
C LYS A 213 6.05 -19.20 -14.52
N LYS A 214 6.89 -18.43 -15.21
CA LYS A 214 7.69 -18.91 -16.33
C LYS A 214 8.95 -19.60 -15.83
N THR A 215 9.48 -20.48 -16.67
CA THR A 215 10.70 -21.25 -16.39
C THR A 215 11.97 -20.46 -16.69
N GLU A 216 11.87 -19.48 -17.59
CA GLU A 216 12.98 -18.70 -18.11
C GLU A 216 13.32 -17.55 -17.15
N PRO A 217 14.61 -17.31 -16.84
CA PRO A 217 15.00 -16.23 -15.97
C PRO A 217 14.60 -14.84 -16.49
N PHE A 218 14.15 -13.98 -15.58
CA PHE A 218 13.91 -12.57 -15.83
C PHE A 218 14.93 -11.72 -15.08
N THR A 219 15.05 -10.44 -15.45
CA THR A 219 15.88 -9.48 -14.74
C THR A 219 15.02 -8.35 -14.20
N VAL A 220 15.27 -7.94 -12.96
CA VAL A 220 14.59 -6.80 -12.33
C VAL A 220 15.61 -5.83 -11.75
N SER A 221 15.47 -4.56 -12.14
CA SER A 221 16.15 -3.42 -11.50
C SER A 221 15.20 -2.77 -10.52
N TYR A 222 15.67 -2.45 -9.31
CA TYR A 222 14.81 -2.00 -8.23
C TYR A 222 15.48 -0.98 -7.32
N THR A 223 14.63 -0.25 -6.60
CA THR A 223 14.98 0.52 -5.40
C THR A 223 13.91 0.27 -4.35
N ALA A 224 14.30 -0.21 -3.17
CA ALA A 224 13.42 -0.41 -2.03
C ALA A 224 13.83 0.53 -0.89
N SER A 225 12.89 1.40 -0.49
CA SER A 225 13.01 2.27 0.68
C SER A 225 12.12 1.74 1.78
N TYR A 226 12.70 1.33 2.92
CA TYR A 226 11.95 0.63 3.96
C TYR A 226 12.46 0.90 5.37
N VAL A 227 11.61 0.62 6.35
CA VAL A 227 11.97 0.57 7.77
C VAL A 227 11.76 -0.85 8.29
N GLU A 228 12.59 -1.25 9.24
CA GLU A 228 12.41 -2.48 10.01
C GLU A 228 11.65 -2.18 11.30
N LYS A 229 10.56 -2.90 11.52
CA LYS A 229 9.72 -2.76 12.72
C LYS A 229 9.78 -4.02 13.55
N GLN A 230 9.90 -3.81 14.86
CA GLN A 230 9.76 -4.87 15.84
C GLN A 230 8.30 -5.26 15.99
N ARG A 231 8.06 -6.54 16.29
CA ARG A 231 6.71 -7.06 16.48
C ARG A 231 6.05 -6.40 17.70
N SER A 232 4.78 -6.05 17.57
CA SER A 232 3.94 -5.47 18.62
C SER A 232 2.46 -5.72 18.28
N GLU A 233 1.54 -5.28 19.14
CA GLU A 233 0.10 -5.44 18.91
C GLU A 233 -0.40 -4.84 17.59
N THR A 234 0.21 -3.74 17.14
CA THR A 234 -0.14 -3.02 15.90
C THR A 234 0.86 -3.25 14.76
N VAL A 235 1.93 -4.00 15.01
CA VAL A 235 2.93 -4.39 14.01
C VAL A 235 3.13 -5.89 14.08
N LYS A 236 2.35 -6.64 13.31
CA LYS A 236 2.31 -8.10 13.41
C LYS A 236 1.99 -8.78 12.08
N THR A 237 2.37 -10.05 12.01
CA THR A 237 1.97 -11.00 10.98
C THR A 237 1.01 -12.00 11.59
N GLY A 238 0.05 -12.51 10.84
CA GLY A 238 -0.81 -13.57 11.33
C GLY A 238 -1.65 -14.22 10.24
N THR A 239 -2.23 -15.36 10.59
CA THR A 239 -3.26 -16.02 9.79
C THR A 239 -4.47 -16.25 10.68
N VAL A 240 -5.65 -15.87 10.19
CA VAL A 240 -6.90 -15.96 10.92
C VAL A 240 -7.97 -16.56 10.03
N THR A 241 -8.73 -17.52 10.56
CA THR A 241 -9.95 -18.02 9.95
C THR A 241 -11.11 -17.14 10.39
N SER A 242 -11.95 -16.75 9.46
CA SER A 242 -13.13 -15.93 9.74
C SER A 242 -14.11 -16.64 10.67
N ILE A 243 -14.90 -15.83 11.35
CA ILE A 243 -16.07 -16.26 12.11
C ILE A 243 -17.32 -15.65 11.48
N GLN A 244 -18.49 -16.17 11.85
CA GLN A 244 -19.75 -15.51 11.52
C GLN A 244 -19.69 -14.05 11.98
N ASP A 245 -20.07 -13.11 11.11
CA ASP A 245 -20.01 -11.68 11.41
C ASP A 245 -20.93 -11.38 12.61
N PRO A 246 -20.41 -10.84 13.72
CA PRO A 246 -21.22 -10.56 14.90
C PRO A 246 -22.09 -9.30 14.74
N GLY A 247 -21.98 -8.58 13.62
CA GLY A 247 -22.82 -7.43 13.31
C GLY A 247 -24.28 -7.82 13.17
N LEU A 248 -25.17 -7.07 13.84
CA LEU A 248 -26.61 -7.25 13.69
C LEU A 248 -27.04 -7.06 12.23
N GLY A 249 -27.74 -8.04 11.66
CA GLY A 249 -28.13 -8.06 10.25
C GLY A 249 -27.06 -8.58 9.29
N HIS A 250 -25.92 -9.04 9.79
CA HIS A 250 -24.81 -9.61 9.02
C HIS A 250 -24.60 -11.11 9.33
N GLU A 251 -25.58 -11.78 9.91
CA GLU A 251 -25.44 -13.16 10.41
C GLU A 251 -25.17 -14.18 9.28
N SER A 252 -25.46 -13.86 8.03
CA SER A 252 -25.11 -14.71 6.87
C SER A 252 -23.70 -14.47 6.32
N HIS A 253 -22.93 -13.55 6.91
CA HIS A 253 -21.61 -13.15 6.44
C HIS A 253 -20.50 -13.69 7.35
N GLN A 254 -19.27 -13.53 6.89
CA GLN A 254 -18.07 -13.90 7.62
C GLN A 254 -17.15 -12.69 7.81
N LEU A 255 -16.50 -12.62 8.97
CA LEU A 255 -15.61 -11.55 9.38
C LEU A 255 -14.34 -12.10 10.03
N ALA A 256 -13.20 -11.54 9.65
CA ALA A 256 -11.90 -11.83 10.25
C ALA A 256 -11.24 -10.50 10.68
N VAL A 257 -11.07 -10.30 11.99
CA VAL A 257 -10.52 -9.06 12.54
C VAL A 257 -8.99 -9.10 12.51
N ILE A 258 -8.36 -8.07 11.94
CA ILE A 258 -6.90 -7.90 11.89
C ILE A 258 -6.42 -7.02 13.06
N LEU A 259 -7.00 -5.82 13.20
CA LEU A 259 -6.86 -4.98 14.39
C LEU A 259 -8.25 -4.73 14.98
N PRO A 260 -8.44 -5.03 16.28
CA PRO A 260 -9.73 -4.88 16.93
C PRO A 260 -10.09 -3.40 17.13
N PRO A 261 -11.38 -3.09 17.36
CA PRO A 261 -11.83 -1.77 17.74
C PRO A 261 -11.00 -1.15 18.88
N SER A 262 -10.59 0.11 18.70
CA SER A 262 -9.90 0.92 19.70
C SER A 262 -10.52 2.32 19.81
N ASP A 263 -10.44 2.90 21.00
CA ASP A 263 -10.74 4.31 21.28
C ASP A 263 -9.84 5.29 20.51
N LYS A 264 -8.63 4.85 20.13
CA LYS A 264 -7.70 5.62 19.29
C LYS A 264 -7.70 5.07 17.86
N PRO A 265 -7.76 5.95 16.85
CA PRO A 265 -7.71 5.51 15.46
C PRO A 265 -6.32 4.97 15.14
N TYR A 266 -6.27 3.83 14.46
CA TYR A 266 -5.09 3.36 13.80
C TYR A 266 -4.86 4.14 12.50
N SER A 267 -3.59 4.28 12.12
CA SER A 267 -3.21 4.58 10.73
C SER A 267 -2.03 3.71 10.33
N GLY A 268 -2.12 3.09 9.17
CA GLY A 268 -1.14 2.08 8.78
C GLY A 268 -1.32 1.50 7.40
N LEU A 269 -0.57 0.42 7.20
CA LEU A 269 -0.56 -0.38 5.99
C LEU A 269 -0.90 -1.83 6.37
N VAL A 270 -1.72 -2.49 5.56
CA VAL A 270 -1.94 -3.94 5.63
C VAL A 270 -1.60 -4.56 4.28
N THR A 271 -0.85 -5.65 4.28
CA THR A 271 -0.65 -6.54 3.14
C THR A 271 -1.30 -7.87 3.48
N PHE A 272 -2.12 -8.42 2.60
CA PHE A 272 -2.90 -9.62 2.90
C PHE A 272 -3.10 -10.53 1.68
N ALA A 273 -3.38 -11.80 1.97
CA ALA A 273 -3.87 -12.80 1.03
C ALA A 273 -4.91 -13.69 1.72
N ALA A 274 -6.06 -13.83 1.09
CA ALA A 274 -7.20 -14.61 1.54
C ALA A 274 -7.43 -15.83 0.63
N SER A 275 -8.09 -16.86 1.18
CA SER A 275 -8.44 -18.09 0.46
C SER A 275 -9.52 -17.90 -0.60
N GLU A 276 -10.19 -16.75 -0.60
CA GLU A 276 -11.19 -16.35 -1.58
C GLU A 276 -11.21 -14.81 -1.73
N PRO A 277 -11.93 -14.27 -2.73
CA PRO A 277 -12.11 -12.82 -2.84
C PRO A 277 -12.88 -12.26 -1.63
N VAL A 278 -12.30 -11.24 -0.99
CA VAL A 278 -12.82 -10.64 0.26
C VAL A 278 -12.84 -9.11 0.18
N GLN A 279 -13.63 -8.47 1.04
CA GLN A 279 -13.70 -7.02 1.20
C GLN A 279 -12.87 -6.60 2.42
N LEU A 280 -12.03 -5.56 2.28
CA LEU A 280 -11.44 -4.92 3.45
C LEU A 280 -12.49 -4.01 4.11
N VAL A 281 -12.55 -4.08 5.45
CA VAL A 281 -13.44 -3.31 6.29
C VAL A 281 -12.62 -2.42 7.21
N VAL A 282 -12.93 -1.12 7.20
CA VAL A 282 -12.46 -0.20 8.25
C VAL A 282 -13.66 0.31 9.03
N LEU A 283 -13.57 0.21 10.36
CA LEU A 283 -14.55 0.78 11.28
C LEU A 283 -14.06 2.14 11.77
N HIS A 284 -14.96 3.12 11.81
CA HIS A 284 -14.71 4.45 12.38
C HIS A 284 -15.66 4.66 13.56
N GLY A 285 -15.12 5.01 14.73
CA GLY A 285 -15.91 5.19 15.95
C GLY A 285 -15.26 4.60 17.20
N PRO A 286 -16.02 4.37 18.29
CA PRO A 286 -17.49 4.41 18.36
C PRO A 286 -18.09 5.79 18.01
N LEU A 287 -19.24 5.79 17.37
CA LEU A 287 -19.98 7.00 17.01
C LEU A 287 -20.72 7.56 18.23
N ALA A 288 -20.76 8.88 18.36
CA ALA A 288 -21.61 9.54 19.35
C ALA A 288 -23.09 9.46 18.96
N GLU A 289 -23.98 9.72 19.92
CA GLU A 289 -25.41 9.73 19.69
C GLU A 289 -25.81 10.69 18.57
N GLY A 290 -26.63 10.22 17.63
CA GLY A 290 -27.10 11.00 16.48
C GLY A 290 -26.10 11.13 15.32
N GLN A 291 -24.89 10.56 15.43
CA GLN A 291 -23.90 10.55 14.34
C GLN A 291 -24.07 9.38 13.37
N ASP A 292 -25.08 8.54 13.53
CA ASP A 292 -25.33 7.31 12.76
C ASP A 292 -26.25 7.52 11.54
N LYS A 293 -26.31 8.74 11.00
CA LYS A 293 -27.23 9.12 9.93
C LYS A 293 -26.53 9.29 8.58
N GLY A 294 -26.90 8.43 7.63
CA GLY A 294 -26.57 8.58 6.19
C GLY A 294 -25.45 7.69 5.69
N GLN A 295 -24.59 7.16 6.57
CA GLN A 295 -23.54 6.20 6.25
C GLN A 295 -23.91 4.76 6.64
N PRO A 296 -23.27 3.74 6.03
CA PRO A 296 -23.37 2.37 6.51
C PRO A 296 -22.87 2.25 7.95
N ILE A 297 -23.66 1.56 8.78
CA ILE A 297 -23.35 1.34 10.20
C ILE A 297 -23.18 -0.14 10.46
N TRP A 298 -22.24 -0.46 11.34
CA TRP A 298 -22.11 -1.78 11.93
C TRP A 298 -22.16 -1.69 13.44
N THR A 299 -22.85 -2.65 14.04
CA THR A 299 -23.01 -2.73 15.49
C THR A 299 -23.05 -4.19 15.93
N PRO A 300 -22.19 -4.61 16.87
CA PRO A 300 -22.18 -5.99 17.35
C PRO A 300 -23.19 -6.24 18.48
N ASP A 301 -23.69 -5.18 19.13
CA ASP A 301 -24.49 -5.25 20.36
C ASP A 301 -25.76 -4.38 20.32
N GLY A 302 -26.02 -3.70 19.19
CA GLY A 302 -27.10 -2.74 19.01
C GLY A 302 -26.92 -1.40 19.74
N LYS A 303 -25.83 -1.22 20.49
CA LYS A 303 -25.54 -0.02 21.29
C LYS A 303 -24.33 0.73 20.75
N THR A 304 -23.22 0.01 20.58
CA THR A 304 -21.96 0.52 20.06
C THR A 304 -22.03 0.54 18.54
N LYS A 305 -22.02 1.75 17.96
CA LYS A 305 -22.16 1.95 16.52
C LYS A 305 -20.83 2.41 15.91
N PHE A 306 -20.48 1.83 14.77
CA PHE A 306 -19.33 2.23 13.97
C PHE A 306 -19.80 2.60 12.57
N ALA A 307 -19.23 3.65 11.99
CA ALA A 307 -19.34 3.89 10.56
C ALA A 307 -18.43 2.91 9.83
N LEU A 308 -18.92 2.32 8.74
CA LEU A 308 -18.22 1.24 8.04
C LEU A 308 -17.80 1.67 6.65
N THR A 309 -16.51 1.49 6.33
CA THR A 309 -15.96 1.64 4.98
C THR A 309 -15.66 0.25 4.43
N LEU A 310 -16.26 -0.09 3.28
CA LEU A 310 -15.98 -1.29 2.51
C LEU A 310 -15.11 -0.94 1.32
N ILE A 311 -14.01 -1.66 1.15
CA ILE A 311 -13.16 -1.60 -0.03
C ILE A 311 -13.54 -2.75 -0.97
N GLU A 312 -13.29 -2.55 -2.26
CA GLU A 312 -13.59 -3.50 -3.33
C GLU A 312 -13.03 -4.90 -3.06
N THR A 313 -13.71 -5.90 -3.62
CA THR A 313 -13.40 -7.31 -3.39
C THR A 313 -12.09 -7.69 -4.08
N GLN A 314 -11.14 -8.21 -3.31
CA GLN A 314 -9.85 -8.70 -3.80
C GLN A 314 -9.40 -9.90 -2.97
N ALA A 315 -8.72 -10.87 -3.59
CA ALA A 315 -8.18 -12.04 -2.87
C ALA A 315 -6.84 -11.72 -2.18
N SER A 316 -6.12 -10.71 -2.65
CA SER A 316 -4.85 -10.28 -2.08
C SER A 316 -4.60 -8.81 -2.38
N GLY A 317 -3.67 -8.19 -1.65
CA GLY A 317 -3.20 -6.86 -2.00
C GLY A 317 -2.54 -6.14 -0.84
N THR A 318 -2.29 -4.85 -1.03
CA THR A 318 -1.76 -3.96 0.00
C THR A 318 -2.57 -2.67 0.06
N TRP A 319 -2.95 -2.26 1.26
CA TRP A 319 -3.86 -1.12 1.44
C TRP A 319 -3.45 -0.24 2.62
N ASN A 320 -3.48 1.08 2.39
CA ASN A 320 -3.30 2.07 3.44
C ASN A 320 -4.65 2.35 4.09
N PHE A 321 -4.69 2.35 5.43
CA PHE A 321 -5.92 2.56 6.17
C PHE A 321 -5.76 3.60 7.28
N ALA A 322 -6.88 4.22 7.64
CA ALA A 322 -7.03 5.01 8.84
C ALA A 322 -8.42 4.75 9.42
N GLY A 323 -8.51 4.40 10.71
CA GLY A 323 -9.77 4.09 11.39
C GLY A 323 -9.55 3.33 12.68
N ASN A 324 -10.62 3.03 13.41
CA ASN A 324 -10.59 2.45 14.74
C ASN A 324 -10.55 0.92 14.76
N ALA A 325 -10.76 0.25 13.63
CA ALA A 325 -10.52 -1.18 13.44
C ALA A 325 -10.22 -1.47 11.98
N ILE A 326 -9.54 -2.59 11.71
CA ILE A 326 -9.44 -3.16 10.35
C ILE A 326 -9.76 -4.65 10.39
N ALA A 327 -10.62 -5.08 9.47
CA ALA A 327 -11.07 -6.44 9.32
C ALA A 327 -11.20 -6.82 7.84
N VAL A 328 -11.45 -8.09 7.59
CA VAL A 328 -11.69 -8.68 6.29
C VAL A 328 -13.05 -9.35 6.34
N HIS A 329 -13.87 -9.17 5.31
CA HIS A 329 -15.27 -9.58 5.28
C HIS A 329 -15.62 -10.26 3.95
N THR A 330 -16.52 -11.23 4.00
CA THR A 330 -17.18 -11.78 2.80
C THR A 330 -18.67 -11.93 3.07
N LYS A 331 -19.48 -11.88 2.02
CA LYS A 331 -20.93 -12.16 2.09
C LYS A 331 -21.24 -13.66 2.04
N ASN A 332 -20.22 -14.49 1.87
CA ASN A 332 -20.36 -15.94 1.89
C ASN A 332 -20.59 -16.43 3.33
N THR A 333 -21.30 -17.54 3.46
CA THR A 333 -21.61 -18.16 4.75
C THR A 333 -20.46 -19.04 5.26
N GLU A 334 -19.66 -19.58 4.34
CA GLU A 334 -18.56 -20.49 4.66
C GLU A 334 -17.31 -19.73 5.14
N PRO A 335 -16.60 -20.23 6.17
CA PRO A 335 -15.39 -19.58 6.66
C PRO A 335 -14.29 -19.50 5.60
N PHE A 336 -13.62 -18.35 5.54
CA PHE A 336 -12.40 -18.15 4.77
C PHE A 336 -11.20 -17.98 5.70
N THR A 337 -9.99 -18.09 5.16
CA THR A 337 -8.77 -17.80 5.91
C THR A 337 -8.02 -16.65 5.26
N VAL A 338 -7.46 -15.76 6.07
CA VAL A 338 -6.64 -14.64 5.62
C VAL A 338 -5.32 -14.60 6.36
N SER A 339 -4.24 -14.55 5.59
CA SER A 339 -2.89 -14.24 6.08
C SER A 339 -2.59 -12.77 5.83
N TYR A 340 -2.02 -12.10 6.83
CA TYR A 340 -1.77 -10.67 6.78
C TYR A 340 -0.46 -10.29 7.44
N THR A 341 0.09 -9.16 6.99
CA THR A 341 1.07 -8.35 7.70
C THR A 341 0.47 -6.95 7.89
N VAL A 342 0.34 -6.50 9.13
CA VAL A 342 -0.16 -5.16 9.46
C VAL A 342 0.94 -4.35 10.15
N VAL A 343 1.11 -3.10 9.74
CA VAL A 343 2.03 -2.14 10.35
C VAL A 343 1.32 -0.81 10.54
N ALA A 344 0.79 -0.60 11.75
CA ALA A 344 0.00 0.55 12.13
C ALA A 344 0.54 1.25 13.39
N ALA A 345 0.20 2.53 13.52
CA ALA A 345 0.35 3.32 14.73
C ALA A 345 -1.03 3.79 15.21
N GLN A 346 -1.14 4.15 16.48
CA GLN A 346 -2.30 4.83 17.09
C GLN A 346 -1.91 6.24 17.51
#